data_AF-A0A6G3MMN8-F1
#
_entry.id   AF-A0A6G3MMN8-F1
#
_cell.length_a   1.000
_cell.length_b   1.000
_cell.length_c   1.000
_cell.angle_alpha   90.00
_cell.angle_beta   90.00
_cell.angle_gamma   90.00
#
_symmetry.space_group_name_H-M   'P 1'
#
loop_
_entity.id
_entity.type
_entity.pdbx_description
1 polymer ?
#
loop_
_entity_poly.entity_id
_entity_poly.type
_entity_poly.pdbx_seq_one_letter_code
_entity_poly.pdbx_strand_id
1 'polypeptide(L)'
;KKYKWYFSDIDRAGAEEILNKAHCPGSFLIRRSTHPNAPFTFSLFSIKKKIKHSRIKYLPGSGYTLDEVEVFAKVKLLVDFYQSSKKLHACQLEDDESQGPWMIFRDQIELVNELKSGCISDTWKACYEKHTLVAVKIMH
;
A
#
# COMPACT_ATOMS: atom_id res chain seq x y z
N LYS A 1 1.79 8.45 -9.38
CA LYS A 1 2.98 7.76 -8.77
C LYS A 1 3.72 6.97 -9.87
N LYS A 2 5.01 7.24 -10.17
CA LYS A 2 5.73 6.60 -11.32
C LYS A 2 6.10 5.12 -11.09
N TYR A 3 6.34 4.73 -9.85
CA TYR A 3 6.65 3.35 -9.46
C TYR A 3 5.82 2.95 -8.25
N LYS A 4 5.12 1.81 -8.33
CA LYS A 4 4.23 1.34 -7.24
C LYS A 4 4.98 1.07 -5.94
N TRP A 5 6.23 0.60 -6.04
CA TRP A 5 7.11 0.29 -4.91
C TRP A 5 7.81 1.50 -4.30
N TYR A 6 7.70 2.72 -4.86
CA TYR A 6 8.43 3.89 -4.38
C TYR A 6 7.54 4.85 -3.57
N PHE A 7 7.95 5.13 -2.33
CA PHE A 7 7.25 5.98 -1.37
C PHE A 7 8.21 7.10 -0.94
N SER A 8 8.12 8.25 -1.60
CA SER A 8 9.06 9.38 -1.44
C SER A 8 9.02 10.03 -0.06
N ASP A 9 7.84 10.05 0.57
CA ASP A 9 7.53 10.95 1.69
C ASP A 9 7.21 10.20 2.98
N ILE A 10 7.73 8.97 3.12
CA ILE A 10 7.61 8.20 4.36
C ILE A 10 8.97 7.99 5.00
N ASP A 11 8.97 8.02 6.32
CA ASP A 11 10.13 7.72 7.14
C ASP A 11 10.18 6.21 7.47
N ARG A 12 10.99 5.85 8.47
CA ARG A 12 11.07 4.46 8.90
C ARG A 12 9.75 3.96 9.50
N ALA A 13 9.12 4.76 10.37
CA ALA A 13 7.90 4.37 11.06
C ALA A 13 6.74 4.19 10.07
N GLY A 14 6.57 5.13 9.13
CA GLY A 14 5.55 5.01 8.08
C GLY A 14 5.75 3.79 7.19
N ALA A 15 7.01 3.43 6.87
CA ALA A 15 7.29 2.19 6.14
C ALA A 15 6.93 0.94 6.95
N GLU A 16 7.20 0.94 8.26
CA GLU A 16 6.84 -0.16 9.13
C GLU A 16 5.31 -0.30 9.25
N GLU A 17 4.58 0.81 9.36
CA GLU A 17 3.11 0.82 9.38
C GLU A 17 2.52 0.22 8.10
N ILE A 18 2.97 0.66 6.93
CA ILE A 18 2.51 0.19 5.63
C ILE A 18 2.76 -1.32 5.47
N LEU A 19 3.97 -1.77 5.79
CA LEU A 19 4.35 -3.19 5.66
C LEU A 19 3.61 -4.07 6.68
N ASN A 20 3.34 -3.58 7.89
CA ASN A 20 2.54 -4.29 8.87
C ASN A 20 1.08 -4.39 8.45
N LYS A 21 0.50 -3.33 7.86
CA LYS A 21 -0.87 -3.34 7.30
C LYS A 21 -1.01 -4.35 6.16
N ALA A 22 -0.02 -4.43 5.27
CA ALA A 22 -0.01 -5.42 4.20
C ALA A 22 0.11 -6.87 4.72
N HIS A 23 0.81 -7.07 5.84
CA HIS A 23 0.98 -8.34 6.56
C HIS A 23 1.38 -9.54 5.66
N CYS A 24 2.10 -9.28 4.56
CA CYS A 24 2.43 -10.28 3.56
C CYS A 24 3.95 -10.52 3.47
N PRO A 25 4.46 -11.72 3.85
CA PRO A 25 5.85 -12.13 3.64
C PRO A 25 6.36 -11.88 2.22
N GLY A 26 7.44 -11.13 2.08
CA GLY A 26 8.03 -10.77 0.79
C GLY A 26 7.57 -9.41 0.24
N SER A 27 6.62 -8.75 0.90
CA SER A 27 6.24 -7.35 0.61
C SER A 27 7.41 -6.41 0.87
N PHE A 28 7.70 -5.51 -0.08
CA PHE A 28 8.73 -4.50 0.10
C PHE A 28 8.31 -3.13 -0.43
N LEU A 29 9.00 -2.10 0.02
CA LEU A 29 8.93 -0.77 -0.55
C LEU A 29 10.30 -0.08 -0.52
N ILE A 30 10.49 0.89 -1.39
CA ILE A 30 11.64 1.79 -1.38
C ILE A 30 11.19 3.17 -0.93
N ARG A 31 11.93 3.74 0.01
CA ARG A 31 11.71 5.11 0.49
C ARG A 31 12.98 5.95 0.43
N ARG A 32 12.85 7.27 0.59
CA ARG A 32 14.01 8.15 0.76
C ARG A 32 14.76 7.79 2.05
N SER A 33 16.07 7.99 1.99
CA SER A 33 16.99 7.85 3.09
C SER A 33 17.60 9.21 3.39
N THR A 34 17.91 9.44 4.66
CA THR A 34 18.62 10.64 5.11
C THR A 34 20.14 10.50 5.01
N HIS A 35 20.65 9.34 4.58
CA HIS A 35 22.09 9.10 4.45
C HIS A 35 22.67 9.61 3.12
N PRO A 36 23.79 10.37 3.14
CA PRO A 36 24.38 10.95 1.93
C PRO A 36 24.78 9.92 0.86
N ASN A 37 25.38 8.79 1.27
CA ASN A 37 25.90 7.75 0.36
C ASN A 37 24.88 6.64 0.05
N ALA A 38 23.65 6.79 0.54
CA ALA A 38 22.58 5.83 0.34
C ALA A 38 21.26 6.60 0.27
N PRO A 39 20.93 7.20 -0.89
CA PRO A 39 19.75 8.07 -1.05
C PRO A 39 18.43 7.32 -0.90
N PHE A 40 18.44 5.99 -0.95
CA PHE A 40 17.26 5.15 -0.83
C PHE A 40 17.42 4.08 0.25
N THR A 41 16.31 3.70 0.87
CA THR A 41 16.21 2.55 1.78
C THR A 41 15.22 1.54 1.22
N PHE A 42 15.64 0.28 1.13
CA PHE A 42 14.79 -0.88 0.83
C PHE A 42 14.23 -1.43 2.14
N SER A 43 12.91 -1.41 2.29
CA SER A 43 12.21 -1.92 3.48
C SER A 43 11.43 -3.18 3.09
N LEU A 44 11.67 -4.28 3.80
CA LEU A 44 11.15 -5.61 3.46
C LEU A 44 10.46 -6.26 4.66
N PHE A 45 9.23 -6.72 4.48
CA PHE A 45 8.57 -7.63 5.39
C PHE A 45 9.08 -9.06 5.13
N SER A 46 10.03 -9.51 5.96
CA SER A 46 10.70 -10.81 5.79
C SER A 46 9.77 -11.99 6.05
N ILE A 47 10.13 -13.15 5.51
CA ILE A 47 9.46 -14.46 5.76
C ILE A 47 9.38 -14.79 7.25
N LYS A 48 10.34 -14.30 8.04
CA LYS A 48 10.34 -14.41 9.52
C LYS A 48 9.37 -13.43 10.22
N LYS A 49 8.41 -12.83 9.49
CA LYS A 49 7.46 -11.82 10.00
C LYS A 49 8.13 -10.66 10.74
N LYS A 50 9.26 -10.20 10.21
CA LYS A 50 10.03 -9.06 10.74
C LYS A 50 10.35 -8.09 9.62
N ILE A 51 10.24 -6.80 9.90
CA ILE A 51 10.61 -5.77 8.94
C ILE A 51 12.13 -5.55 8.99
N LYS A 52 12.77 -5.54 7.81
CA LYS A 52 14.19 -5.26 7.64
C LYS A 52 14.36 -4.01 6.78
N HIS A 53 15.28 -3.15 7.16
CA HIS A 53 15.64 -1.97 6.38
C HIS A 53 17.09 -2.08 5.93
N SER A 54 17.30 -2.10 4.61
CA SER A 54 18.61 -2.15 3.98
C SER A 54 18.84 -0.88 3.18
N ARG A 55 20.02 -0.28 3.34
CA ARG A 55 20.40 0.92 2.60
C ARG A 55 20.77 0.53 1.17
N ILE A 56 20.22 1.23 0.18
CA ILE A 56 20.68 1.12 -1.20
C ILE A 56 21.84 2.09 -1.35
N LYS A 57 23.06 1.55 -1.33
CA LYS A 57 24.29 2.33 -1.47
C LYS A 57 24.48 2.75 -2.93
N TYR A 58 25.03 3.93 -3.13
CA TYR A 58 25.53 4.37 -4.43
C TYR A 58 27.05 4.26 -4.44
N LEU A 59 27.58 3.46 -5.37
CA LEU A 59 29.00 3.30 -5.66
C LEU A 59 29.34 4.21 -6.86
N PRO A 60 30.13 5.28 -6.66
CA PRO A 60 30.52 6.18 -7.74
C PRO A 60 31.14 5.42 -8.91
N GLY A 61 30.65 5.66 -10.13
CA GLY A 61 31.14 4.99 -11.34
C GLY A 61 30.62 3.56 -11.57
N SER A 62 30.03 2.89 -10.57
CA SER A 62 29.50 1.53 -10.72
C SER A 62 27.97 1.44 -10.68
N GLY A 63 27.31 2.15 -9.75
CA GLY A 63 25.85 2.15 -9.65
C GLY A 63 25.32 1.90 -8.23
N TYR A 64 24.21 1.17 -8.12
CA TYR A 64 23.46 0.94 -6.89
C TYR A 64 23.56 -0.50 -6.42
N THR A 65 23.67 -0.71 -5.11
CA THR A 65 23.75 -2.06 -4.50
C THR A 65 23.07 -2.12 -3.14
N LEU A 66 22.63 -3.33 -2.74
CA LEU A 66 22.10 -3.64 -1.41
C LEU A 66 23.10 -4.40 -0.52
N ASP A 67 23.95 -5.23 -1.11
CA ASP A 67 24.82 -6.18 -0.41
C ASP A 67 26.28 -6.16 -0.90
N GLU A 68 26.64 -5.24 -1.80
CA GLU A 68 27.97 -5.10 -2.43
C GLU A 68 28.38 -6.29 -3.32
N VAL A 69 27.51 -7.29 -3.48
CA VAL A 69 27.74 -8.42 -4.38
C VAL A 69 27.16 -8.10 -5.75
N GLU A 70 25.92 -7.60 -5.79
CA GLU A 70 25.27 -7.23 -7.05
C GLU A 70 25.13 -5.71 -7.18
N VAL A 71 25.56 -5.20 -8.34
CA VAL A 71 25.57 -3.77 -8.65
C VAL A 71 24.74 -3.51 -9.90
N PHE A 72 23.87 -2.50 -9.81
CA PHE A 72 22.91 -2.17 -10.86
C PHE A 72 23.04 -0.72 -11.28
N ALA A 73 22.99 -0.44 -12.58
CA ALA A 73 23.08 0.94 -13.09
C ALA A 73 21.93 1.86 -12.59
N LYS A 74 20.76 1.29 -12.30
CA LYS A 74 19.57 2.02 -11.84
C LYS A 74 18.86 1.25 -10.73
N VAL A 75 18.27 1.97 -9.77
CA VAL A 75 17.44 1.38 -8.71
C VAL A 75 16.28 0.53 -9.26
N LYS A 76 15.70 0.92 -10.42
CA LYS A 76 14.68 0.11 -11.08
C LYS A 76 15.18 -1.30 -11.42
N LEU A 77 16.40 -1.43 -11.96
CA LEU A 77 16.97 -2.73 -12.33
C LEU A 77 17.24 -3.59 -11.09
N LEU A 78 17.71 -2.96 -10.01
CA LEU A 78 17.83 -3.62 -8.71
C LEU A 78 16.47 -4.17 -8.26
N VAL A 79 15.41 -3.35 -8.32
CA VAL A 79 14.06 -3.81 -7.95
C VAL A 79 13.58 -4.95 -8.84
N ASP A 80 13.69 -4.82 -10.15
CA ASP A 80 13.27 -5.84 -11.12
C ASP A 80 13.97 -7.19 -10.83
N PHE A 81 15.27 -7.14 -10.48
CA PHE A 81 16.04 -8.32 -10.07
C PHE A 81 15.50 -8.95 -8.79
N TYR A 82 15.32 -8.19 -7.70
CA TYR A 82 14.84 -8.76 -6.44
C TYR A 82 13.39 -9.24 -6.52
N GLN A 83 12.55 -8.64 -7.38
CA GLN A 83 11.21 -9.14 -7.64
C GLN A 83 11.24 -10.50 -8.35
N SER A 84 12.11 -10.66 -9.35
CA SER A 84 12.18 -11.88 -10.16
C SER A 84 12.95 -13.00 -9.43
N SER A 85 14.15 -12.72 -8.96
CA SER A 85 15.08 -13.69 -8.39
C SER A 85 14.72 -14.12 -6.97
N LYS A 86 14.15 -13.21 -6.16
CA LYS A 86 13.80 -13.47 -4.76
C LYS A 86 12.28 -13.53 -4.52
N LYS A 87 11.47 -13.48 -5.59
CA LYS A 87 9.99 -13.53 -5.55
C LYS A 87 9.39 -12.48 -4.59
N LEU A 88 10.02 -11.31 -4.52
CA LEU A 88 9.52 -10.20 -3.71
C LEU A 88 8.43 -9.44 -4.49
N HIS A 89 7.46 -8.89 -3.76
CA HIS A 89 6.38 -8.13 -4.38
C HIS A 89 6.30 -6.73 -3.78
N ALA A 90 6.07 -5.74 -4.65
CA ALA A 90 5.91 -4.37 -4.24
C ALA A 90 4.72 -4.26 -3.29
N CYS A 91 4.90 -3.60 -2.16
CA CYS A 91 3.81 -3.28 -1.25
C CYS A 91 2.89 -2.30 -1.98
N GLN A 92 1.70 -2.78 -2.30
CA GLN A 92 0.61 -1.95 -2.77
C GLN A 92 -0.19 -1.59 -1.53
N LEU A 93 -0.15 -0.32 -1.15
CA LEU A 93 -1.33 0.20 -0.47
C LEU A 93 -2.41 0.14 -1.54
N GLU A 94 -3.52 -0.52 -1.24
CA GLU A 94 -4.75 -0.18 -1.95
C GLU A 94 -4.87 1.34 -1.76
N ASP A 95 -4.81 2.08 -2.87
CA ASP A 95 -5.29 3.45 -2.83
C ASP A 95 -6.69 3.35 -2.20
N ASP A 96 -7.00 4.24 -1.26
CA ASP A 96 -8.28 4.29 -0.52
C ASP A 96 -9.48 4.57 -1.47
N GLU A 97 -9.36 4.25 -2.76
CA GLU A 97 -10.43 4.15 -3.76
C GLU A 97 -11.42 3.02 -3.44
N SER A 98 -11.13 2.17 -2.45
CA SER A 98 -12.15 1.29 -1.85
C SER A 98 -13.17 2.07 -1.01
N GLN A 99 -12.89 3.33 -0.66
CA GLN A 99 -13.95 4.29 -0.34
C GLN A 99 -14.61 4.68 -1.65
N GLY A 100 -15.71 4.00 -1.96
CA GLY A 100 -16.62 4.40 -3.02
C GLY A 100 -16.92 5.90 -2.97
N PRO A 101 -17.48 6.46 -4.05
CA PRO A 101 -17.61 7.90 -4.21
C PRO A 101 -18.29 8.56 -2.99
N TRP A 102 -17.72 9.67 -2.51
CA TRP A 102 -18.22 10.39 -1.33
C TRP A 102 -19.67 10.86 -1.49
N MET A 103 -20.09 11.19 -2.71
CA MET A 103 -21.48 11.40 -3.10
C MET A 103 -21.91 10.31 -4.07
N ILE A 104 -23.08 9.74 -3.81
CA ILE A 104 -23.77 8.81 -4.70
C ILE A 104 -25.14 9.39 -5.06
N PHE A 105 -25.66 8.99 -6.21
CA PHE A 105 -27.04 9.25 -6.56
C PHE A 105 -27.97 8.26 -5.82
N ARG A 106 -29.15 8.72 -5.45
CA ARG A 106 -30.13 7.91 -4.69
C ARG A 106 -30.54 6.64 -5.45
N ASP A 107 -30.57 6.67 -6.77
CA ASP A 107 -30.93 5.56 -7.66
C ASP A 107 -29.87 4.44 -7.70
N GLN A 108 -28.64 4.71 -7.27
CA GLN A 108 -27.58 3.70 -7.11
C GLN A 108 -27.80 2.81 -5.86
N ILE A 109 -28.79 3.13 -5.02
CA ILE A 109 -29.11 2.42 -3.78
C ILE A 109 -30.49 1.78 -3.87
N GLU A 110 -30.54 0.46 -3.73
CA GLU A 110 -31.79 -0.30 -3.65
C GLU A 110 -32.04 -0.75 -2.21
N LEU A 111 -33.12 -0.27 -1.58
CA LEU A 111 -33.47 -0.66 -0.21
C LEU A 111 -34.02 -2.09 -0.21
N VAL A 112 -33.48 -2.94 0.65
CA VAL A 112 -33.85 -4.36 0.74
C VAL A 112 -34.85 -4.59 1.86
N ASN A 113 -34.47 -4.27 3.10
CA ASN A 113 -35.35 -4.39 4.25
C ASN A 113 -34.93 -3.42 5.36
N GLU A 114 -35.89 -3.04 6.18
CA GLU A 114 -35.63 -2.24 7.37
C GLU A 114 -34.88 -3.07 8.41
N LEU A 115 -33.87 -2.47 9.04
CA LEU A 115 -33.13 -3.06 10.15
C LEU A 115 -33.54 -2.47 11.50
N LYS A 116 -33.86 -1.17 11.53
CA LYS A 116 -34.29 -0.46 12.74
C LYS A 116 -35.04 0.82 12.36
N SER A 117 -36.23 1.01 12.92
CA SER A 117 -36.91 2.32 12.93
C SER A 117 -36.62 3.09 14.22
N GLY A 118 -36.59 4.42 14.10
CA GLY A 118 -36.39 5.33 15.22
C GLY A 118 -37.00 6.71 14.98
N CYS A 119 -37.20 7.46 16.06
CA CYS A 119 -37.89 8.76 16.04
C CYS A 119 -37.28 9.79 15.06
N ILE A 120 -35.95 9.76 14.87
CA ILE A 120 -35.23 10.74 14.03
C ILE A 120 -34.63 10.12 12.76
N SER A 121 -34.71 8.80 12.62
CA SER A 121 -34.08 8.10 11.50
C SER A 121 -34.46 6.63 11.45
N ASP A 122 -34.49 6.09 10.25
CA ASP A 122 -34.57 4.65 10.01
C ASP A 122 -33.27 4.13 9.39
N THR A 123 -32.85 2.95 9.81
CA THR A 123 -31.69 2.23 9.26
C THR A 123 -32.17 1.05 8.43
N TRP A 124 -31.70 0.99 7.19
CA TRP A 124 -32.07 0.00 6.20
C TRP A 124 -30.86 -0.81 5.74
N LYS A 125 -31.08 -2.08 5.43
CA LYS A 125 -30.18 -2.85 4.57
C LYS A 125 -30.46 -2.44 3.13
N ALA A 126 -29.41 -2.17 2.36
CA ALA A 126 -29.53 -1.80 0.96
C ALA A 126 -28.46 -2.46 0.10
N CYS A 127 -28.64 -2.44 -1.21
CA CYS A 127 -27.67 -2.86 -2.21
C CYS A 127 -27.19 -1.64 -3.00
N TYR A 128 -25.89 -1.38 -2.98
CA TYR A 128 -25.22 -0.38 -3.80
C TYR A 128 -24.74 -1.02 -5.11
N GLU A 129 -25.10 -0.40 -6.24
CA GLU A 129 -24.72 -0.84 -7.59
C GLU A 129 -24.93 -2.34 -7.86
N LYS A 130 -25.98 -2.92 -7.26
CA LYS A 130 -26.39 -4.32 -7.42
C LYS A 130 -25.40 -5.38 -6.92
N HIS A 131 -24.30 -5.00 -6.27
CA HIS A 131 -23.28 -5.97 -5.83
C HIS A 131 -22.79 -5.78 -4.40
N THR A 132 -22.89 -4.59 -3.83
CA THR A 132 -22.37 -4.30 -2.49
C THR A 132 -23.49 -4.10 -1.49
N LEU A 133 -23.60 -4.98 -0.49
CA LEU A 133 -24.56 -4.82 0.59
C LEU A 133 -24.07 -3.77 1.60
N VAL A 134 -24.91 -2.79 1.89
CA VAL A 134 -24.59 -1.65 2.75
C VAL A 134 -25.71 -1.38 3.77
N ALA A 135 -25.39 -0.62 4.82
CA ALA A 135 -26.39 -0.06 5.73
C ALA A 135 -26.62 1.42 5.38
N VAL A 136 -27.87 1.81 5.20
CA VAL A 136 -28.27 3.19 4.86
C VAL A 136 -29.09 3.76 6.01
N LYS A 137 -28.68 4.92 6.53
CA LYS A 137 -29.43 5.65 7.54
C LYS A 137 -30.16 6.81 6.88
N ILE A 138 -31.50 6.77 6.91
CA ILE A 138 -32.38 7.80 6.35
C ILE A 138 -32.88 8.65 7.51
N MET A 139 -32.70 9.96 7.41
CA MET A 139 -33.14 10.92 8.43
C MET A 139 -34.53 11.44 8.06
N HIS A 140 -35.42 11.60 9.06
CA HIS A 140 -36.75 12.20 8.92
C HIS A 140 -36.72 13.73 9.02
#